data_AF-A0A820FXR8-F1
#
_entry.id   AF-A0A820FXR8-F1
#
_cell.length_a   1.000
_cell.length_b   1.000
_cell.length_c   1.000
_cell.angle_alpha   90.00
_cell.angle_beta   90.00
_cell.angle_gamma   90.00
#
_symmetry.space_group_name_H-M   'P 1'
#
loop_
_entity.id
_entity.type
_entity.pdbx_description
1 polymer ?
#
loop_
_entity_poly.entity_id
_entity_poly.type
_entity_poly.pdbx_seq_one_letter_code
_entity_poly.pdbx_strand_id
1 'polypeptide(L)'
;MSWDIELDDQLLQDLYAWLDQIPLSRPKKRIEKDFADGVMVAELIKYYFPNWVDLHNYAAANSTQQKLINWGLLNRKVLCRFGLNVPEPVMRGICLGRTGLVEVFLYNLRTKVDDCLYAMETNPSDPQYRVLHQQAKTSESSGMTPRHRQQNSPPPPQQQQQHQYEENSPKYSSMVSKGKAPVSNIPKKSTSMHNLSSDMVSRIEYDEKEQECIAKEEQIQILQAKIRRLEHLLHLKDIRVDDLADKLDQTRGVPVNTGGRSNRQQQAHVPNNGRK
;
A
#
# COMPACT_ATOMS: atom_id res chain seq x y z
N MET A 1 -23.15 -6.15 -5.94
CA MET A 1 -22.67 -5.37 -7.09
C MET A 1 -23.84 -5.14 -8.03
N SER A 2 -24.03 -3.90 -8.48
CA SER A 2 -24.81 -3.58 -9.68
C SER A 2 -23.82 -3.28 -10.81
N TRP A 3 -24.21 -3.60 -12.04
CA TRP A 3 -23.45 -3.32 -13.26
C TRP A 3 -24.07 -2.17 -14.09
N ASP A 4 -25.21 -1.68 -13.63
CA ASP A 4 -26.04 -0.64 -14.26
C ASP A 4 -26.07 0.60 -13.34
N ILE A 5 -24.94 0.93 -12.72
CA ILE A 5 -24.75 2.12 -11.88
C ILE A 5 -24.36 3.28 -12.80
N GLU A 6 -25.10 4.37 -12.76
CA GLU A 6 -24.64 5.64 -13.32
C GLU A 6 -23.65 6.28 -12.34
N LEU A 7 -22.43 6.56 -12.81
CA LEU A 7 -21.40 7.28 -12.05
C LEU A 7 -21.49 8.75 -12.42
N ASP A 8 -21.62 9.64 -11.43
CA ASP A 8 -21.53 11.08 -11.65
C ASP A 8 -20.08 11.53 -11.91
N ASP A 9 -19.93 12.78 -12.38
CA ASP A 9 -18.63 13.35 -12.73
C ASP A 9 -17.65 13.42 -11.55
N GLN A 10 -18.13 13.53 -10.30
CA GLN A 10 -17.28 13.59 -9.11
C GLN A 10 -16.75 12.21 -8.74
N LEU A 11 -17.60 11.18 -8.73
CA LEU A 11 -17.19 9.78 -8.54
C LEU A 11 -16.24 9.33 -9.66
N LEU A 12 -16.46 9.83 -10.88
CA LEU A 12 -15.60 9.55 -12.03
C LEU A 12 -14.24 10.24 -11.91
N GLN A 13 -14.20 11.51 -11.50
CA GLN A 13 -12.95 12.24 -11.21
C GLN A 13 -12.17 11.58 -10.06
N ASP A 14 -12.84 11.20 -8.98
CA ASP A 14 -12.25 10.47 -7.85
C ASP A 14 -11.71 9.10 -8.28
N LEU A 15 -12.37 8.41 -9.21
CA LEU A 15 -11.92 7.14 -9.77
C LEU A 15 -10.64 7.31 -10.61
N TYR A 16 -10.58 8.33 -11.46
CA TYR A 16 -9.37 8.64 -12.24
C TYR A 16 -8.21 9.09 -11.36
N ALA A 17 -8.46 9.96 -10.37
CA ALA A 17 -7.45 10.40 -9.40
C ALA A 17 -6.85 9.23 -8.58
N TRP A 18 -7.63 8.18 -8.31
CA TRP A 18 -7.14 6.92 -7.73
C TRP A 18 -6.30 6.11 -8.72
N LEU A 19 -6.76 5.94 -9.96
CA LEU A 19 -6.03 5.21 -11.01
C LEU A 19 -4.67 5.82 -11.36
N ASP A 20 -4.51 7.14 -11.19
CA ASP A 20 -3.26 7.85 -11.48
C ASP A 20 -2.20 7.74 -10.37
N GLN A 21 -2.56 7.29 -9.16
CA GLN A 21 -1.57 6.89 -8.15
C GLN A 21 -0.89 5.55 -8.48
N ILE A 22 -1.41 4.80 -9.45
CA ILE A 22 -0.97 3.44 -9.77
C ILE A 22 0.01 3.48 -10.96
N PRO A 23 1.27 3.06 -10.78
CA PRO A 23 2.30 3.10 -11.82
C PRO A 23 2.10 1.96 -12.84
N LEU A 24 1.17 2.17 -13.79
CA LEU A 24 0.91 1.27 -14.91
C LEU A 24 2.01 1.36 -15.98
N SER A 25 2.21 0.28 -16.74
CA SER A 25 3.29 0.14 -17.74
C SER A 25 3.19 1.09 -18.93
N ARG A 26 2.00 1.61 -19.21
CA ARG A 26 1.69 2.47 -20.37
C ARG A 26 0.75 3.61 -19.94
N PRO A 27 0.95 4.86 -20.43
CA PRO A 27 0.14 6.01 -20.02
C PRO A 27 -1.30 5.86 -20.50
N LYS A 28 -2.24 6.13 -19.60
CA LYS A 28 -3.69 6.13 -19.87
C LYS A 28 -4.03 7.29 -20.83
N LYS A 29 -4.70 7.00 -21.95
CA LYS A 29 -5.15 7.98 -22.95
C LYS A 29 -6.64 7.84 -23.27
N ARG A 30 -7.17 6.61 -23.22
CA ARG A 30 -8.59 6.26 -23.40
C ARG A 30 -8.87 5.01 -22.57
N ILE A 31 -9.39 5.17 -21.35
CA ILE A 31 -9.69 4.09 -20.39
C ILE A 31 -10.41 2.92 -21.09
N GLU A 32 -11.53 3.26 -21.74
CA GLU A 32 -12.28 2.57 -22.81
C GLU A 32 -11.53 1.52 -23.66
N LYS A 33 -10.29 1.83 -24.04
CA LYS A 33 -9.44 1.02 -24.94
C LYS A 33 -8.25 0.44 -24.20
N ASP A 34 -7.62 1.23 -23.34
CA ASP A 34 -6.39 0.87 -22.65
C ASP A 34 -6.61 -0.22 -21.60
N PHE A 35 -7.84 -0.35 -21.08
CA PHE A 35 -8.26 -1.43 -20.17
C PHE A 35 -9.03 -2.58 -20.87
N ALA A 36 -9.41 -2.42 -22.15
CA ALA A 36 -10.28 -3.37 -22.86
C ALA A 36 -9.65 -4.77 -23.04
N ASP A 37 -8.32 -4.89 -23.00
CA ASP A 37 -7.58 -6.16 -23.07
C ASP A 37 -7.39 -6.86 -21.72
N GLY A 38 -7.82 -6.25 -20.62
CA GLY A 38 -7.66 -6.75 -19.25
C GLY A 38 -6.22 -6.67 -18.70
N VAL A 39 -5.22 -6.26 -19.50
CA VAL A 39 -3.81 -6.25 -19.07
C VAL A 39 -3.55 -5.12 -18.07
N MET A 40 -4.08 -3.92 -18.31
CA MET A 40 -4.04 -2.84 -17.31
C MET A 40 -4.77 -3.21 -16.01
N VAL A 41 -5.85 -3.98 -16.07
CA VAL A 41 -6.56 -4.46 -14.86
C VAL A 41 -5.69 -5.46 -14.09
N ALA A 42 -4.99 -6.34 -14.81
CA ALA A 42 -4.03 -7.25 -14.21
C ALA A 42 -2.87 -6.49 -13.53
N GLU A 43 -2.28 -5.48 -14.18
CA GLU A 43 -1.26 -4.60 -13.58
C GLU A 43 -1.78 -3.87 -12.32
N LEU A 44 -2.97 -3.25 -12.41
CA LEU A 44 -3.64 -2.56 -11.31
C LEU A 44 -3.80 -3.48 -10.08
N ILE A 45 -4.33 -4.69 -10.28
CA ILE A 45 -4.50 -5.65 -9.19
C ILE A 45 -3.14 -6.15 -8.68
N LYS A 46 -2.13 -6.30 -9.56
CA LYS A 46 -0.79 -6.74 -9.15
C LYS A 46 -0.07 -5.71 -8.28
N TYR A 47 -0.32 -4.41 -8.45
CA TYR A 47 0.22 -3.36 -7.58
C TYR A 47 -0.19 -3.56 -6.12
N TYR A 48 -1.48 -3.84 -5.86
CA TYR A 48 -1.98 -4.12 -4.50
C TYR A 48 -1.75 -5.56 -4.03
N PHE A 49 -1.79 -6.53 -4.94
CA PHE A 49 -1.70 -7.96 -4.62
C PHE A 49 -0.72 -8.70 -5.57
N PRO A 50 0.60 -8.52 -5.40
CA PRO A 50 1.62 -9.04 -6.32
C PRO A 50 1.56 -10.54 -6.57
N ASN A 51 1.06 -11.31 -5.60
CA ASN A 51 0.98 -12.78 -5.62
C ASN A 51 -0.34 -13.32 -6.21
N TRP A 52 -1.33 -12.47 -6.51
CA TRP A 52 -2.62 -12.90 -7.08
C TRP A 52 -2.64 -12.86 -8.61
N VAL A 53 -1.83 -11.98 -9.19
CA VAL A 53 -1.73 -11.78 -10.64
C VAL A 53 -0.35 -12.18 -11.15
N ASP A 54 -0.34 -13.00 -12.18
CA ASP A 54 0.87 -13.36 -12.92
C ASP A 54 0.74 -12.89 -14.37
N LEU A 55 1.46 -11.81 -14.71
CA LEU A 55 1.26 -11.05 -15.95
C LEU A 55 1.56 -11.86 -17.22
N HIS A 56 2.40 -12.90 -17.15
CA HIS A 56 2.70 -13.74 -18.32
C HIS A 56 1.46 -14.47 -18.87
N ASN A 57 0.36 -14.53 -18.09
CA ASN A 57 -0.91 -15.14 -18.49
C ASN A 57 -1.77 -14.21 -19.37
N TYR A 58 -1.42 -12.93 -19.52
CA TYR A 58 -2.27 -11.90 -20.14
C TYR A 58 -1.53 -11.18 -21.27
N ALA A 59 -1.74 -11.64 -22.51
CA ALA A 59 -1.16 -11.00 -23.69
C ALA A 59 -1.97 -9.77 -24.11
N ALA A 60 -1.31 -8.64 -24.38
CA ALA A 60 -1.96 -7.44 -24.91
C ALA A 60 -2.64 -7.73 -26.26
N ALA A 61 -3.91 -7.34 -26.41
CA ALA A 61 -4.77 -7.93 -27.43
C ALA A 61 -5.76 -6.95 -28.09
N ASN A 62 -5.67 -6.82 -29.40
CA ASN A 62 -6.65 -6.07 -30.21
C ASN A 62 -7.89 -6.91 -30.56
N SER A 63 -7.74 -8.24 -30.73
CA SER A 63 -8.85 -9.14 -31.07
C SER A 63 -9.81 -9.36 -29.91
N THR A 64 -11.11 -9.09 -30.12
CA THR A 64 -12.18 -9.29 -29.13
C THR A 64 -12.21 -10.71 -28.55
N GLN A 65 -11.86 -11.73 -29.34
CA GLN A 65 -11.77 -13.12 -28.85
C GLN A 65 -10.65 -13.28 -27.83
N GLN A 66 -9.46 -12.73 -28.09
CA GLN A 66 -8.33 -12.81 -27.15
C GLN A 66 -8.57 -11.93 -25.92
N LYS A 67 -9.20 -10.76 -26.07
CA LYS A 67 -9.66 -9.96 -24.93
C LYS A 67 -10.61 -10.75 -24.03
N LEU A 68 -11.61 -11.43 -24.59
CA LEU A 68 -12.53 -12.29 -23.83
C LEU A 68 -11.81 -13.46 -23.13
N ILE A 69 -10.77 -14.04 -23.74
CA ILE A 69 -9.93 -15.06 -23.09
C ILE A 69 -9.18 -14.47 -21.89
N ASN A 70 -8.56 -13.29 -22.04
CA ASN A 70 -7.89 -12.58 -20.94
C ASN A 70 -8.87 -12.28 -19.80
N TRP A 71 -10.04 -11.71 -20.11
CA TRP A 71 -11.08 -11.35 -19.15
C TRP A 71 -11.67 -12.57 -18.43
N GLY A 72 -11.99 -13.65 -19.15
CA GLY A 72 -12.47 -14.89 -18.55
C GLY A 72 -11.42 -15.56 -17.64
N LEU A 73 -10.14 -15.46 -17.99
CA LEU A 73 -9.05 -15.92 -17.13
C LEU A 73 -8.90 -15.06 -15.87
N LEU A 74 -8.95 -13.73 -16.02
CA LEU A 74 -8.87 -12.76 -14.93
C LEU A 74 -10.04 -12.95 -13.94
N ASN A 75 -11.26 -13.09 -14.46
CA ASN A 75 -12.46 -13.34 -13.66
C ASN A 75 -12.33 -14.63 -12.82
N ARG A 76 -11.88 -15.72 -13.45
CA ARG A 76 -11.77 -17.04 -12.83
C ARG A 76 -10.57 -17.21 -11.88
N LYS A 77 -9.41 -16.57 -12.13
CA LYS A 77 -8.20 -16.70 -11.28
C LYS A 77 -8.08 -15.63 -10.19
N VAL A 78 -8.59 -14.42 -10.46
CA VAL A 78 -8.25 -13.20 -9.72
C VAL A 78 -9.49 -12.54 -9.13
N LEU A 79 -10.47 -12.16 -9.95
CA LEU A 79 -11.64 -11.38 -9.49
C LEU A 79 -12.52 -12.20 -8.52
N CYS A 80 -12.58 -13.52 -8.72
CA CYS A 80 -13.21 -14.45 -7.78
C CYS A 80 -12.69 -14.33 -6.33
N ARG A 81 -11.42 -13.95 -6.11
CA ARG A 81 -10.81 -13.76 -4.77
C ARG A 81 -11.39 -12.54 -4.03
N PHE A 82 -11.81 -11.54 -4.79
CA PHE A 82 -12.49 -10.33 -4.32
C PHE A 82 -14.01 -10.56 -4.09
N GLY A 83 -14.52 -11.77 -4.32
CA GLY A 83 -15.96 -12.05 -4.43
C GLY A 83 -16.62 -11.37 -5.63
N LEU A 84 -15.83 -10.89 -6.61
CA LEU A 84 -16.29 -10.14 -7.76
C LEU A 84 -16.37 -11.07 -8.98
N ASN A 85 -17.59 -11.36 -9.43
CA ASN A 85 -17.85 -12.15 -10.63
C ASN A 85 -18.39 -11.24 -11.73
N VAL A 86 -17.63 -11.06 -12.82
CA VAL A 86 -18.05 -10.23 -13.97
C VAL A 86 -18.91 -11.06 -14.93
N PRO A 87 -20.16 -10.66 -15.23
CA PRO A 87 -20.99 -11.36 -16.22
C PRO A 87 -20.38 -11.31 -17.63
N GLU A 88 -20.54 -12.38 -18.40
CA GLU A 88 -20.11 -12.45 -19.82
C GLU A 88 -20.60 -11.26 -20.68
N PRO A 89 -21.85 -10.77 -20.57
CA PRO A 89 -22.28 -9.56 -21.29
C PRO A 89 -21.48 -8.30 -20.93
N VAL A 90 -21.05 -8.16 -19.66
CA VAL A 90 -20.25 -7.02 -19.18
C VAL A 90 -18.82 -7.12 -19.67
N MET A 91 -18.18 -8.30 -19.53
CA MET A 91 -16.84 -8.55 -20.08
C MET A 91 -16.80 -8.27 -21.58
N ARG A 92 -17.82 -8.71 -22.32
CA ARG A 92 -17.99 -8.47 -23.76
C ARG A 92 -18.18 -6.99 -24.10
N GLY A 93 -18.98 -6.26 -23.32
CA GLY A 93 -19.14 -4.82 -23.47
C GLY A 93 -17.84 -4.04 -23.26
N ILE A 94 -17.04 -4.41 -22.26
CA ILE A 94 -15.70 -3.83 -22.01
C ILE A 94 -14.73 -4.18 -23.14
N CYS A 95 -14.72 -5.43 -23.63
CA CYS A 95 -13.87 -5.84 -24.76
C CYS A 95 -14.13 -5.02 -26.03
N LEU A 96 -15.38 -4.60 -26.25
CA LEU A 96 -15.83 -3.76 -27.36
C LEU A 96 -15.59 -2.26 -27.15
N GLY A 97 -15.24 -1.83 -25.93
CA GLY A 97 -15.05 -0.41 -25.58
C GLY A 97 -16.37 0.38 -25.53
N ARG A 98 -17.40 -0.19 -24.89
CA ARG A 98 -18.65 0.52 -24.60
C ARG A 98 -18.47 1.41 -23.37
N THR A 99 -18.57 2.72 -23.60
CA THR A 99 -18.50 3.79 -22.59
C THR A 99 -19.32 3.51 -21.34
N GLY A 100 -18.73 3.80 -20.17
CA GLY A 100 -19.33 3.63 -18.85
C GLY A 100 -19.09 2.25 -18.25
N LEU A 101 -19.00 1.18 -19.06
CA LEU A 101 -18.86 -0.18 -18.51
C LEU A 101 -17.50 -0.45 -17.89
N VAL A 102 -16.42 0.18 -18.39
CA VAL A 102 -15.09 -0.01 -17.81
C VAL A 102 -14.90 0.85 -16.57
N GLU A 103 -15.52 2.03 -16.54
CA GLU A 103 -15.59 2.92 -15.38
C GLU A 103 -16.38 2.25 -14.24
N VAL A 104 -17.58 1.71 -14.51
CA VAL A 104 -18.38 0.94 -13.54
C VAL A 104 -17.65 -0.32 -13.07
N PHE A 105 -16.91 -1.00 -13.95
CA PHE A 105 -16.06 -2.11 -13.53
C PHE A 105 -14.93 -1.67 -12.60
N LEU A 106 -14.21 -0.59 -12.93
CA LEU A 106 -13.08 -0.09 -12.14
C LEU A 106 -13.54 0.48 -10.79
N TYR A 107 -14.73 1.09 -10.72
CA TYR A 107 -15.38 1.50 -9.47
C TYR A 107 -15.70 0.29 -8.58
N ASN A 108 -16.41 -0.72 -9.11
CA ASN A 108 -16.71 -1.94 -8.37
C ASN A 108 -15.45 -2.71 -7.93
N LEU A 109 -14.37 -2.66 -8.73
CA LEU A 109 -13.06 -3.21 -8.39
C LEU A 109 -12.39 -2.41 -7.26
N ARG A 110 -12.42 -1.07 -7.31
CA ARG A 110 -11.89 -0.20 -6.24
C ARG A 110 -12.56 -0.50 -4.90
N THR A 111 -13.89 -0.61 -4.85
CA THR A 111 -14.60 -1.00 -3.63
C THR A 111 -14.08 -2.33 -3.07
N LYS A 112 -13.77 -3.30 -3.93
CA LYS A 112 -13.24 -4.60 -3.49
C LYS A 112 -11.76 -4.62 -3.14
N VAL A 113 -10.94 -3.78 -3.76
CA VAL A 113 -9.56 -3.55 -3.31
C VAL A 113 -9.58 -2.95 -1.90
N ASP A 114 -10.39 -1.92 -1.67
CA ASP A 114 -10.57 -1.28 -0.37
C ASP A 114 -11.11 -2.25 0.70
N ASP A 115 -12.15 -3.04 0.40
CA ASP A 115 -12.67 -4.10 1.28
C ASP A 115 -11.57 -5.09 1.69
N CYS A 116 -10.78 -5.58 0.71
CA CYS A 116 -9.74 -6.59 0.96
C CYS A 116 -8.55 -6.02 1.73
N LEU A 117 -8.12 -4.79 1.46
CA LEU A 117 -7.06 -4.13 2.21
C LEU A 117 -7.48 -3.89 3.67
N TYR A 118 -8.70 -3.40 3.90
CA TYR A 118 -9.25 -3.24 5.26
C TYR A 118 -9.38 -4.56 6.01
N ALA A 119 -9.80 -5.64 5.34
CA ALA A 119 -9.84 -6.98 5.92
C ALA A 119 -8.45 -7.54 6.28
N MET A 120 -7.40 -7.16 5.55
CA MET A 120 -6.01 -7.52 5.89
C MET A 120 -5.46 -6.68 7.06
N GLU A 121 -5.71 -5.36 7.09
CA GLU A 121 -5.30 -4.50 8.22
C GLU A 121 -5.98 -4.89 9.54
N THR A 122 -7.26 -5.26 9.50
CA THR A 122 -8.04 -5.65 10.68
C THR A 122 -7.83 -7.10 11.13
N ASN A 123 -7.12 -7.93 10.36
CA ASN A 123 -6.82 -9.31 10.71
C ASN A 123 -5.30 -9.61 10.67
N PRO A 124 -4.57 -9.35 11.78
CA PRO A 124 -3.11 -9.53 11.85
C PRO A 124 -2.58 -10.96 11.64
N SER A 125 -3.47 -11.93 11.42
CA SER A 125 -3.16 -13.35 11.24
C SER A 125 -3.06 -13.81 9.78
N ASP A 126 -3.43 -12.99 8.77
CA ASP A 126 -3.27 -13.39 7.36
C ASP A 126 -1.77 -13.39 6.96
N PRO A 127 -1.20 -14.53 6.49
CA PRO A 127 0.19 -14.60 6.07
C PRO A 127 0.56 -13.64 4.92
N GLN A 128 -0.40 -13.25 4.08
CA GLN A 128 -0.16 -12.42 2.89
C GLN A 128 0.12 -10.95 3.24
N TYR A 129 -0.50 -10.43 4.31
CA TYR A 129 -0.26 -9.06 4.79
C TYR A 129 1.22 -8.81 5.12
N ARG A 130 1.89 -9.82 5.72
CA ARG A 130 3.33 -9.75 5.96
C ARG A 130 4.14 -9.66 4.67
N VAL A 131 3.81 -10.46 3.65
CA VAL A 131 4.58 -10.51 2.39
C VAL A 131 4.50 -9.18 1.64
N LEU A 132 3.35 -8.51 1.63
CA LEU A 132 3.15 -7.22 0.96
C LEU A 132 4.03 -6.13 1.60
N HIS A 133 4.02 -6.00 2.93
CA HIS A 133 4.81 -5.00 3.64
C HIS A 133 6.29 -5.37 3.85
N GLN A 134 6.67 -6.65 3.69
CA GLN A 134 8.07 -7.07 3.79
C GLN A 134 8.92 -6.45 2.67
N GLN A 135 8.39 -6.38 1.45
CA GLN A 135 9.11 -5.89 0.27
C GLN A 135 9.48 -4.40 0.39
N ALA A 136 8.55 -3.58 0.90
CA ALA A 136 8.79 -2.16 1.16
C ALA A 136 9.90 -1.90 2.20
N LYS A 137 10.11 -2.83 3.15
CA LYS A 137 11.18 -2.71 4.17
C LYS A 137 12.52 -3.29 3.75
N THR A 138 12.56 -4.14 2.72
CA THR A 138 13.83 -4.70 2.21
C THR A 138 14.62 -3.74 1.33
N SER A 139 13.97 -2.74 0.73
CA SER A 139 14.60 -1.70 -0.09
C SER A 139 15.52 -0.75 0.69
N GLU A 140 15.20 -0.47 1.96
CA GLU A 140 15.92 0.52 2.77
C GLU A 140 17.06 -0.08 3.63
N SER A 141 17.03 -1.39 3.89
CA SER A 141 18.00 -2.05 4.78
C SER A 141 19.23 -2.63 4.07
N SER A 142 19.31 -2.56 2.73
CA SER A 142 20.36 -3.24 1.94
C SER A 142 21.60 -2.34 1.69
N GLY A 143 22.03 -1.62 2.72
CA GLY A 143 23.12 -0.62 2.68
C GLY A 143 24.45 -1.02 3.34
N MET A 144 24.63 -2.29 3.72
CA MET A 144 25.84 -2.78 4.42
C MET A 144 26.38 -4.07 3.78
N THR A 145 27.68 -4.11 3.50
CA THR A 145 28.33 -5.21 2.77
C THR A 145 28.80 -6.35 3.69
N PRO A 146 28.46 -7.62 3.42
CA PRO A 146 29.04 -8.75 4.14
C PRO A 146 30.50 -8.97 3.71
N ARG A 147 31.47 -8.41 4.45
CA ARG A 147 32.89 -8.60 4.18
C ARG A 147 33.33 -10.03 4.51
N HIS A 148 33.19 -10.93 3.55
CA HIS A 148 33.49 -12.36 3.70
C HIS A 148 34.99 -12.59 3.95
N ARG A 149 35.33 -13.15 5.12
CA ARG A 149 36.72 -13.33 5.58
C ARG A 149 37.19 -14.75 5.29
N GLN A 150 37.84 -14.96 4.14
CA GLN A 150 38.47 -16.25 3.83
C GLN A 150 39.57 -16.57 4.86
N GLN A 151 39.39 -17.67 5.59
CA GLN A 151 40.46 -18.35 6.33
C GLN A 151 40.94 -19.52 5.46
N ASN A 152 42.15 -19.40 4.91
CA ASN A 152 42.85 -20.55 4.35
C ASN A 152 43.66 -21.21 5.46
N SER A 153 43.36 -22.47 5.78
CA SER A 153 44.12 -23.29 6.72
C SER A 153 44.02 -24.76 6.28
N PRO A 154 45.14 -25.43 5.94
CA PRO A 154 45.13 -26.80 5.44
C PRO A 154 44.86 -27.84 6.53
N PRO A 155 44.37 -29.05 6.17
CA PRO A 155 44.00 -30.09 7.13
C PRO A 155 45.19 -30.82 7.77
N PRO A 156 45.00 -31.47 8.95
CA PRO A 156 46.07 -32.12 9.70
C PRO A 156 46.40 -33.55 9.19
N PRO A 157 47.69 -33.92 9.07
CA PRO A 157 48.13 -35.32 8.97
C PRO A 157 47.97 -36.09 10.29
N GLN A 158 47.98 -37.42 10.19
CA GLN A 158 47.79 -38.35 11.32
C GLN A 158 49.12 -38.66 12.03
N GLN A 159 49.03 -39.12 13.29
CA GLN A 159 50.19 -39.54 14.09
C GLN A 159 50.69 -40.93 13.70
N GLN A 160 51.99 -41.07 13.47
CA GLN A 160 52.76 -42.29 13.76
C GLN A 160 54.08 -41.90 14.45
N GLN A 161 54.75 -42.86 15.08
CA GLN A 161 55.67 -42.59 16.21
C GLN A 161 57.17 -42.70 15.86
N GLN A 162 57.97 -42.21 16.82
CA GLN A 162 59.18 -42.83 17.38
C GLN A 162 60.59 -42.42 16.90
N HIS A 163 61.43 -42.12 17.92
CA HIS A 163 62.89 -42.05 18.00
C HIS A 163 63.67 -40.99 17.17
N GLN A 164 64.87 -40.50 17.56
CA GLN A 164 65.56 -40.26 18.87
C GLN A 164 66.88 -39.49 18.56
N TYR A 165 67.58 -38.92 19.57
CA TYR A 165 68.99 -38.38 19.56
C TYR A 165 69.35 -37.27 18.53
N GLU A 166 70.35 -36.38 18.66
CA GLU A 166 71.15 -35.71 19.72
C GLU A 166 71.72 -34.37 19.08
N GLU A 167 72.54 -33.44 19.60
CA GLU A 167 73.27 -33.18 20.87
C GLU A 167 73.47 -31.63 21.10
N ASN A 168 73.76 -31.22 22.35
CA ASN A 168 74.38 -29.99 22.90
C ASN A 168 74.95 -28.83 22.01
N SER A 169 74.50 -27.59 22.30
CA SER A 169 75.26 -26.39 22.83
C SER A 169 76.57 -25.86 22.14
N PRO A 170 77.17 -24.70 22.55
CA PRO A 170 76.64 -23.51 23.23
C PRO A 170 77.11 -22.12 22.66
N LYS A 171 76.40 -21.03 23.03
CA LYS A 171 76.85 -19.63 23.35
C LYS A 171 77.94 -18.91 22.50
N TYR A 172 77.70 -17.62 22.20
CA TYR A 172 78.57 -16.50 22.64
C TYR A 172 77.80 -15.15 22.69
N SER A 173 78.46 -14.02 22.96
CA SER A 173 77.84 -12.74 23.41
C SER A 173 78.59 -11.48 22.93
N SER A 174 77.92 -10.32 23.05
CA SER A 174 78.44 -8.93 23.03
C SER A 174 78.76 -8.27 21.68
N MET A 175 78.30 -7.03 21.47
CA MET A 175 79.14 -5.81 21.52
C MET A 175 78.32 -4.50 21.43
N VAL A 176 78.98 -3.33 21.56
CA VAL A 176 78.40 -2.02 21.93
C VAL A 176 79.03 -0.85 21.14
N SER A 177 78.26 0.20 20.77
CA SER A 177 78.71 1.63 20.84
C SER A 177 77.73 2.75 20.40
N LYS A 178 77.47 3.68 21.34
CA LYS A 178 77.51 5.18 21.29
C LYS A 178 76.94 6.00 20.09
N GLY A 179 76.22 7.11 20.36
CA GLY A 179 75.87 8.07 19.29
C GLY A 179 75.26 9.49 19.49
N LYS A 180 75.30 10.17 20.66
CA LYS A 180 75.04 11.64 20.85
C LYS A 180 73.63 12.25 20.55
N ALA A 181 73.35 13.40 21.20
CA ALA A 181 72.31 14.41 20.90
C ALA A 181 72.95 15.82 20.88
N PRO A 182 72.24 16.91 20.50
CA PRO A 182 71.76 17.88 21.52
C PRO A 182 70.43 18.62 21.17
N VAL A 183 70.07 19.63 21.98
CA VAL A 183 68.77 20.35 22.05
C VAL A 183 68.88 21.83 21.61
N SER A 184 67.75 22.45 21.20
CA SER A 184 67.56 23.92 21.10
C SER A 184 66.16 24.37 21.58
N ASN A 185 65.89 25.69 21.73
CA ASN A 185 64.99 26.23 22.77
C ASN A 185 64.05 27.41 22.36
N ILE A 186 62.74 27.32 22.72
CA ILE A 186 61.88 28.40 23.34
C ILE A 186 61.57 29.65 22.41
N PRO A 187 60.67 30.67 22.66
CA PRO A 187 59.44 30.88 23.50
C PRO A 187 58.13 31.39 22.81
N LYS A 188 56.97 31.19 23.48
CA LYS A 188 55.81 32.12 23.76
C LYS A 188 55.27 33.13 22.71
N LYS A 189 53.94 33.15 22.50
CA LYS A 189 52.99 34.23 22.97
C LYS A 189 51.48 33.95 22.68
N SER A 190 50.64 34.88 23.15
CA SER A 190 49.17 35.05 23.02
C SER A 190 48.58 34.76 21.62
N THR A 191 47.29 34.42 21.44
CA THR A 191 46.10 35.14 21.97
C THR A 191 44.89 34.21 22.20
N SER A 192 43.99 34.59 23.12
CA SER A 192 42.71 33.88 23.34
C SER A 192 41.77 34.05 22.14
N MET A 193 41.28 32.93 21.61
CA MET A 193 40.26 32.84 20.54
C MET A 193 39.01 32.08 21.03
N HIS A 194 38.72 32.12 22.34
CA HIS A 194 37.43 31.67 22.87
C HIS A 194 36.30 32.60 22.39
N ASN A 195 35.67 32.25 21.26
CA ASN A 195 34.21 32.27 21.03
C ASN A 195 33.77 31.87 19.60
N LEU A 196 34.67 31.79 18.62
CA LEU A 196 34.29 31.49 17.22
C LEU A 196 33.89 30.02 16.94
N SER A 197 34.06 29.11 17.90
CA SER A 197 33.67 27.69 17.76
C SER A 197 32.30 27.35 18.34
N SER A 198 31.56 28.31 18.92
CA SER A 198 30.25 28.02 19.55
C SER A 198 29.11 27.94 18.54
N ASP A 199 29.21 28.62 17.39
CA ASP A 199 28.16 28.71 16.36
C ASP A 199 28.48 27.89 15.10
N MET A 200 29.66 27.25 15.04
CA MET A 200 30.00 26.34 13.93
C MET A 200 29.40 24.95 14.17
N VAL A 201 28.09 24.83 13.86
CA VAL A 201 27.42 23.52 13.72
C VAL A 201 28.28 22.62 12.84
N SER A 202 28.64 21.45 13.34
CA SER A 202 29.51 20.54 12.58
C SER A 202 28.78 20.05 11.33
N ARG A 203 29.47 19.95 10.18
CA ARG A 203 28.81 19.56 8.92
C ARG A 203 28.04 18.24 9.05
N ILE A 204 28.60 17.28 9.78
CA ILE A 204 27.97 15.99 10.09
C ILE A 204 26.65 16.19 10.88
N GLU A 205 26.64 17.06 11.88
CA GLU A 205 25.46 17.38 12.69
C GLU A 205 24.38 18.11 11.86
N TYR A 206 24.79 18.96 10.91
CA TYR A 206 23.87 19.54 9.93
C TYR A 206 23.29 18.47 9.00
N ASP A 207 24.13 17.61 8.41
CA ASP A 207 23.72 16.54 7.50
C ASP A 207 22.78 15.53 8.21
N GLU A 208 23.01 15.24 9.50
CA GLU A 208 22.13 14.44 10.36
C GLU A 208 20.78 15.15 10.63
N LYS A 209 20.78 16.47 10.87
CA LYS A 209 19.55 17.25 11.08
C LYS A 209 18.73 17.41 9.81
N GLU A 210 19.37 17.46 8.64
CA GLU A 210 18.69 17.44 7.33
C GLU A 210 17.97 16.09 7.12
N GLN A 211 18.63 14.97 7.41
CA GLN A 211 17.99 13.64 7.37
C GLN A 211 16.85 13.50 8.39
N GLU A 212 17.02 14.01 9.62
CA GLU A 212 15.97 14.01 10.65
C GLU A 212 14.76 14.88 10.22
N CYS A 213 14.98 15.92 9.41
CA CYS A 213 13.93 16.76 8.84
C CYS A 213 13.16 16.02 7.72
N ILE A 214 13.88 15.39 6.79
CA ILE A 214 13.29 14.60 5.69
C ILE A 214 12.39 13.48 6.24
N ALA A 215 12.89 12.69 7.19
CA ALA A 215 12.12 11.60 7.80
C ALA A 215 10.84 12.08 8.53
N LYS A 216 10.85 13.30 9.08
CA LYS A 216 9.66 13.92 9.67
C LYS A 216 8.68 14.41 8.60
N GLU A 217 9.16 14.96 7.50
CA GLU A 217 8.32 15.39 6.37
C GLU A 217 7.60 14.19 5.73
N GLU A 218 8.30 13.06 5.57
CA GLU A 218 7.72 11.78 5.15
C GLU A 218 6.66 11.28 6.15
N GLN A 219 6.97 11.30 7.45
CA GLN A 219 6.02 10.93 8.49
C GLN A 219 4.77 11.84 8.49
N ILE A 220 4.94 13.14 8.26
CA ILE A 220 3.85 14.12 8.13
C ILE A 220 3.00 13.80 6.88
N GLN A 221 3.60 13.51 5.74
CA GLN A 221 2.86 13.11 4.53
C GLN A 221 2.05 11.82 4.74
N ILE A 222 2.61 10.82 5.43
CA ILE A 222 1.91 9.58 5.80
C ILE A 222 0.74 9.87 6.74
N LEU A 223 0.91 10.76 7.72
CA LEU A 223 -0.16 11.15 8.65
C LEU A 223 -1.25 11.96 7.93
N GLN A 224 -0.91 12.90 7.06
CA GLN A 224 -1.88 13.62 6.23
C GLN A 224 -2.66 12.69 5.30
N ALA A 225 -2.01 11.68 4.69
CA ALA A 225 -2.68 10.68 3.86
C ALA A 225 -3.70 9.85 4.68
N LYS A 226 -3.35 9.48 5.92
CA LYS A 226 -4.27 8.83 6.86
C LYS A 226 -5.42 9.72 7.26
N ILE A 227 -5.19 11.01 7.53
CA ILE A 227 -6.24 12.00 7.84
C ILE A 227 -7.22 12.08 6.67
N ARG A 228 -6.74 12.34 5.44
CA ARG A 228 -7.59 12.40 4.23
C ARG A 228 -8.41 11.13 3.99
N ARG A 229 -7.84 9.95 4.26
CA ARG A 229 -8.57 8.67 4.17
C ARG A 229 -9.62 8.51 5.27
N LEU A 230 -9.35 8.96 6.50
CA LEU A 230 -10.32 8.94 7.60
C LEU A 230 -11.47 9.94 7.37
N GLU A 231 -11.18 11.12 6.84
CA GLU A 231 -12.18 12.14 6.45
C GLU A 231 -13.12 11.59 5.36
N HIS A 232 -12.57 10.97 4.32
CA HIS A 232 -13.37 10.31 3.27
C HIS A 232 -14.21 9.13 3.81
N LEU A 233 -13.64 8.32 4.72
CA LEU A 233 -14.37 7.23 5.39
C LEU A 233 -15.44 7.72 6.38
N LEU A 234 -15.33 8.95 6.89
CA LEU A 234 -16.35 9.59 7.73
C LEU A 234 -17.48 10.11 6.83
N HIS A 235 -17.16 10.85 5.77
CA HIS A 235 -18.13 11.33 4.79
C HIS A 235 -18.99 10.20 4.17
N LEU A 236 -18.37 9.07 3.80
CA LEU A 236 -19.08 7.88 3.32
C LEU A 236 -20.00 7.24 4.38
N LYS A 237 -19.69 7.40 5.68
CA LYS A 237 -20.58 6.94 6.77
C LYS A 237 -21.73 7.91 6.98
N ASP A 238 -21.49 9.22 6.89
CA ASP A 238 -22.53 10.25 7.04
C ASP A 238 -23.61 10.08 5.96
N ILE A 239 -23.20 9.99 4.68
CA ILE A 239 -24.09 9.65 3.55
C ILE A 239 -24.87 8.36 3.85
N ARG A 240 -24.23 7.34 4.41
CA ARG A 240 -24.86 6.06 4.70
C ARG A 240 -25.81 6.09 5.91
N VAL A 241 -25.61 7.03 6.83
CA VAL A 241 -26.50 7.32 7.96
C VAL A 241 -27.74 8.06 7.48
N ASP A 242 -27.60 9.08 6.63
CA ASP A 242 -28.73 9.80 6.03
C ASP A 242 -29.58 8.84 5.17
N ASP A 243 -28.92 8.05 4.32
CA ASP A 243 -29.51 6.98 3.50
C ASP A 243 -30.12 5.81 4.31
N LEU A 244 -29.90 5.75 5.64
CA LEU A 244 -30.62 4.89 6.58
C LEU A 244 -31.75 5.62 7.30
N ALA A 245 -31.57 6.89 7.66
CA ALA A 245 -32.58 7.73 8.31
C ALA A 245 -33.81 7.90 7.41
N ASP A 246 -33.60 8.22 6.13
CA ASP A 246 -34.68 8.31 5.13
C ASP A 246 -35.49 7.01 5.02
N LYS A 247 -34.82 5.86 5.09
CA LYS A 247 -35.47 4.53 4.99
C LYS A 247 -36.18 4.14 6.30
N LEU A 248 -35.70 4.63 7.43
CA LEU A 248 -36.39 4.56 8.72
C LEU A 248 -37.67 5.40 8.70
N ASP A 249 -37.62 6.66 8.26
CA ASP A 249 -38.82 7.50 8.23
C ASP A 249 -39.80 7.09 7.12
N GLN A 250 -39.35 6.56 5.98
CA GLN A 250 -40.23 5.92 4.99
C GLN A 250 -40.96 4.70 5.54
N THR A 251 -40.28 3.84 6.31
CA THR A 251 -40.93 2.66 6.93
C THR A 251 -41.81 3.03 8.14
N ARG A 252 -41.49 4.13 8.83
CA ARG A 252 -42.30 4.71 9.92
C ARG A 252 -43.51 5.51 9.42
N GLY A 253 -43.47 6.02 8.20
CA GLY A 253 -44.54 6.76 7.54
C GLY A 253 -45.67 5.90 6.97
N VAL A 254 -45.57 4.56 7.01
CA VAL A 254 -46.65 3.65 6.59
C VAL A 254 -47.74 3.61 7.67
N PRO A 255 -48.97 4.09 7.40
CA PRO A 255 -50.06 3.98 8.37
C PRO A 255 -50.46 2.51 8.54
N VAL A 256 -50.21 1.96 9.73
CA VAL A 256 -50.59 0.59 10.09
C VAL A 256 -52.13 0.48 10.08
N ASN A 257 -52.68 -0.10 9.02
CA ASN A 257 -54.12 -0.28 8.84
C ASN A 257 -54.67 -1.42 9.71
N THR A 258 -54.81 -1.16 11.02
CA THR A 258 -55.47 -2.06 11.98
C THR A 258 -56.99 -2.02 11.81
N GLY A 259 -57.51 -2.78 10.84
CA GLY A 259 -58.94 -3.01 10.67
C GLY A 259 -59.57 -3.65 11.92
N GLY A 260 -60.23 -2.84 12.76
CA GLY A 260 -60.46 -3.19 14.18
C GLY A 260 -61.77 -2.71 14.82
N ARG A 261 -62.92 -2.87 14.14
CA ARG A 261 -64.30 -2.99 14.70
C ARG A 261 -64.84 -1.96 15.73
N SER A 262 -65.99 -1.38 15.34
CA SER A 262 -67.22 -1.17 16.16
C SER A 262 -67.44 0.13 16.97
N ASN A 263 -68.56 0.81 16.62
CA ASN A 263 -69.35 1.76 17.43
C ASN A 263 -68.67 3.10 17.82
N ARG A 264 -69.39 4.23 17.95
CA ARG A 264 -70.82 4.43 18.30
C ARG A 264 -71.37 5.76 17.74
N GLN A 265 -72.70 5.93 17.78
CA GLN A 265 -73.43 7.22 17.73
C GLN A 265 -73.25 8.13 16.48
N GLN A 266 -74.21 8.04 15.56
CA GLN A 266 -74.73 9.23 14.87
C GLN A 266 -76.04 9.63 15.56
N GLN A 267 -76.21 10.92 15.89
CA GLN A 267 -77.51 11.48 16.24
C GLN A 267 -78.17 12.01 14.96
N ALA A 268 -79.31 11.44 14.56
CA ALA A 268 -80.05 11.92 13.40
C ALA A 268 -80.89 13.16 13.77
N HIS A 269 -80.64 14.27 13.09
CA HIS A 269 -81.36 15.52 13.33
C HIS A 269 -82.74 15.48 12.65
N VAL A 270 -83.79 15.91 13.36
CA VAL A 270 -85.17 15.94 12.82
C VAL A 270 -85.33 17.10 11.83
N PRO A 271 -85.91 16.87 10.63
CA PRO A 271 -86.38 17.94 9.75
C PRO A 271 -87.84 18.32 10.08
N ASN A 272 -88.07 19.57 10.45
CA ASN A 272 -89.41 20.12 10.65
C ASN A 272 -89.98 20.62 9.31
N ASN A 273 -91.08 20.04 8.83
CA ASN A 273 -91.75 20.45 7.60
C ASN A 273 -93.23 20.76 7.88
N GLY A 274 -93.64 22.03 7.75
CA GLY A 274 -94.98 22.46 8.16
C GLY A 274 -95.40 23.85 7.69
N ARG A 275 -95.90 23.91 6.44
CA ARG A 275 -96.83 24.91 5.88
C ARG A 275 -97.45 24.25 4.64
N LYS A 276 -98.76 23.98 4.64
CA LYS A 276 -99.88 24.92 4.38
C LYS A 276 -100.02 25.19 2.88
#